data_AF-A0A543NKI3-F1
#
_entry.id   AF-A0A543NKI3-F1
#
_cell.length_a   1.000
_cell.length_b   1.000
_cell.length_c   1.000
_cell.angle_alpha   90.00
_cell.angle_beta   90.00
_cell.angle_gamma   90.00
#
_symmetry.space_group_name_H-M   'P 1'
#
loop_
_entity.id
_entity.type
_entity.pdbx_description
1 polymer ?
#
loop_
_entity_poly.entity_id
_entity_poly.type
_entity_poly.pdbx_seq_one_letter_code
_entity_poly.pdbx_strand_id
1 'polypeptide(L)' 'MNEFMMTLHLRVYDAVMALRRARLRGDAELCEAQAGEIEDLVEIAARHGIDIDGGYDALAHAGV' A
#
# COMPACT_ATOMS: atom_id res chain seq x y z
N MET A 1 1.55 10.42 19.49
CA MET A 1 1.52 10.38 18.01
C MET A 1 1.96 8.99 17.62
N ASN A 2 1.06 8.21 17.04
CA ASN A 2 1.04 6.74 17.18
C ASN A 2 2.17 6.09 16.35
N GLU A 3 3.20 5.54 17.00
CA GLU A 3 4.32 4.83 16.37
C GLU A 3 3.83 3.78 15.37
N PHE A 4 2.73 3.11 15.72
CA PHE A 4 1.97 2.19 14.86
C PHE A 4 1.57 2.79 13.50
N MET A 5 1.08 4.03 13.48
CA MET A 5 0.63 4.71 12.26
C MET A 5 1.80 5.03 11.33
N MET A 6 2.96 5.41 11.90
CA MET A 6 4.19 5.64 11.12
C MET A 6 4.72 4.33 10.53
N THR A 7 4.73 3.25 11.32
CA THR A 7 5.12 1.92 10.85
C THR A 7 4.19 1.40 9.74
N LEU A 8 2.88 1.62 9.90
CA LEU A 8 1.89 1.21 8.91
C LEU A 8 2.07 1.98 7.60
N HIS A 9 2.25 3.30 7.65
CA HIS A 9 2.53 4.10 6.47
C HIS A 9 3.82 3.67 5.75
N LEU A 10 4.89 3.40 6.50
CA LEU A 10 6.15 2.93 5.91
C LEU A 10 6.00 1.58 5.23
N ARG A 11 5.27 0.64 5.85
CA ARG A 11 5.00 -0.68 5.27
C ARG A 11 4.17 -0.59 3.99
N VAL A 12 3.09 0.18 4.03
CA VAL A 12 2.21 0.40 2.88
C VAL A 12 2.99 1.07 1.72
N TYR A 13 3.83 2.07 2.03
CA TYR A 13 4.70 2.69 1.04
C TYR A 13 5.71 1.71 0.42
N ASP A 14 6.37 0.89 1.24
CA ASP A 14 7.36 -0.08 0.74
C ASP A 14 6.71 -1.16 -0.13
N ALA A 15 5.56 -1.70 0.27
CA ALA A 15 4.78 -2.66 -0.50
C ALA A 15 4.36 -2.08 -1.87
N VAL A 16 3.94 -0.81 -1.91
CA VAL A 16 3.57 -0.14 -3.17
C VAL A 16 4.78 0.14 -4.05
N MET A 17 5.91 0.52 -3.46
CA MET A 17 7.16 0.67 -4.21
C MET A 17 7.69 -0.67 -4.72
N ALA A 18 7.49 -1.76 -3.98
CA ALA A 18 7.79 -3.11 -4.42
C ALA A 18 6.86 -3.56 -5.56
N LEU A 19 5.56 -3.32 -5.46
CA LEU A 19 4.58 -3.56 -6.53
C LEU A 19 4.95 -2.80 -7.81
N ARG A 20 5.32 -1.52 -7.69
CA ARG A 20 5.74 -0.71 -8.85
C ARG A 20 7.00 -1.28 -9.50
N ARG A 21 7.97 -1.74 -8.70
CA ARG A 21 9.18 -2.41 -9.19
C ARG A 21 8.87 -3.75 -9.85
N ALA A 22 7.95 -4.53 -9.28
CA ALA A 22 7.49 -5.81 -9.84
C ALA A 22 6.82 -5.60 -11.21
N ARG A 23 5.94 -4.60 -11.33
CA ARG A 23 5.31 -4.22 -12.61
C ARG A 23 6.34 -3.81 -13.66
N LEU A 24 7.32 -2.99 -13.29
CA LEU A 24 8.38 -2.57 -14.23
C LEU A 24 9.24 -3.75 -14.71
N ARG A 25 9.36 -4.80 -13.91
CA ARG A 25 10.08 -6.04 -14.29
C ARG A 25 9.20 -7.04 -15.05
N GLY A 26 7.89 -6.83 -15.12
CA GLY A 26 6.94 -7.78 -15.69
C GLY A 26 6.73 -9.03 -14.84
N ASP A 27 7.03 -8.95 -13.54
CA ASP A 27 6.92 -10.07 -12.61
C ASP A 27 5.50 -10.14 -12.02
N ALA A 28 4.63 -10.92 -12.68
CA ALA A 28 3.21 -11.00 -12.36
C ALA A 28 2.94 -11.67 -11.01
N GLU A 29 3.68 -12.73 -10.67
CA GLU A 29 3.54 -13.41 -9.36
C GLU A 29 3.90 -12.46 -8.22
N LEU A 30 4.98 -11.70 -8.38
CA LEU A 30 5.37 -10.70 -7.39
C LEU A 30 4.34 -9.56 -7.32
N CYS A 31 3.72 -9.17 -8.44
CA CYS A 31 2.65 -8.18 -8.42
C CYS A 31 1.43 -8.66 -7.63
N GLU A 32 0.99 -9.89 -7.81
CA GLU A 32 -0.14 -10.47 -7.07
C GLU A 32 0.17 -10.59 -5.58
N ALA A 33 1.38 -11.05 -5.23
CA ALA A 33 1.82 -11.14 -3.84
C ALA A 33 1.83 -9.76 -3.15
N GLN A 34 2.35 -8.74 -3.82
CA GLN A 34 2.40 -7.39 -3.27
C GLN A 34 1.01 -6.74 -3.19
N ALA A 35 0.12 -7.02 -4.14
CA ALA A 35 -1.26 -6.55 -4.08
C ALA A 35 -2.01 -7.11 -2.86
N GLY A 36 -1.87 -8.41 -2.58
CA GLY A 36 -2.46 -9.03 -1.39
C GLY A 36 -1.91 -8.47 -0.07
N GLU A 37 -0.61 -8.18 0.00
CA GLU A 37 -0.01 -7.55 1.18
C GLU A 37 -0.57 -6.14 1.42
N ILE A 38 -0.77 -5.35 0.35
CA ILE A 38 -1.37 -4.02 0.44
C ILE A 38 -2.81 -4.10 0.95
N GLU A 39 -3.61 -5.05 0.47
CA GLU A 39 -4.99 -5.26 0.92
C GLU A 39 -5.06 -5.58 2.42
N ASP A 40 -4.20 -6.48 2.92
CA ASP A 40 -4.14 -6.81 4.36
C ASP A 40 -3.76 -5.58 5.21
N LEU A 41 -2.77 -4.81 4.76
CA LEU A 41 -2.35 -3.59 5.45
C LEU A 41 -3.45 -2.52 5.48
N VAL A 42 -4.23 -2.38 4.40
CA VAL A 42 -5.40 -1.48 4.34
C VAL A 42 -6.50 -1.97 5.28
N GLU A 43 -6.76 -3.27 5.34
CA GLU A 43 -7.74 -3.84 6.27
C GLU A 43 -7.34 -3.59 7.74
N ILE A 44 -6.07 -3.82 8.07
CA ILE A 44 -5.51 -3.50 9.40
C ILE A 44 -5.72 -2.01 9.70
N ALA A 45 -5.41 -1.12 8.76
CA ALA A 45 -5.59 0.31 8.94
C ALA A 45 -7.06 0.70 9.21
N ALA A 46 -7.98 0.16 8.43
CA ALA A 46 -9.41 0.38 8.57
C ALA A 46 -9.91 -0.09 9.95
N ARG A 47 -9.44 -1.26 10.43
CA ARG A 47 -9.74 -1.76 11.79
C ARG A 47 -9.24 -0.82 12.89
N HIS A 48 -8.17 -0.10 12.64
CA HIS A 48 -7.62 0.92 13.55
C HIS A 48 -8.25 2.31 13.38
N GLY A 49 -9.25 2.45 12.50
CA GLY A 49 -9.92 3.73 12.22
C GLY A 49 -9.10 4.69 11.37
N ILE A 50 -8.08 4.18 10.67
CA ILE A 50 -7.25 4.94 9.73
C ILE A 50 -7.84 4.74 8.33
N ASP A 51 -8.43 5.80 7.79
CA ASP A 51 -8.89 5.82 6.40
C ASP A 51 -7.69 6.07 5.48
N ILE A 52 -7.13 5.00 4.91
CA ILE A 52 -6.07 5.11 3.90
C ILE A 52 -6.65 5.24 2.48
N ASP A 53 -7.93 4.89 2.27
CA ASP A 53 -8.58 4.97 0.95
C ASP A 53 -8.55 6.42 0.44
N GLY A 54 -8.87 7.40 1.30
CA GLY A 54 -8.78 8.82 0.93
C GLY A 54 -7.38 9.31 0.55
N GLY A 55 -6.33 8.67 1.08
CA GLY A 55 -4.93 9.01 0.78
C GLY A 55 -4.38 8.32 -0.46
N TYR A 56 -4.80 7.08 -0.71
CA TYR A 56 -4.38 6.30 -1.87
C TYR A 56 -5.12 6.67 -3.15
N ASP A 57 -6.41 7.02 -3.06
CA ASP A 57 -7.18 7.46 -4.23
C ASP A 57 -6.58 8.76 -4.82
N ALA A 58 -6.09 9.66 -3.94
CA ALA A 58 -5.33 10.83 -4.33
C ALA A 58 -3.98 10.49 -5.00
N LEU A 59 -3.28 9.45 -4.55
CA LEU A 59 -2.03 8.98 -5.18
C LEU A 59 -2.28 8.24 -6.50
N ALA A 60 -3.39 7.51 -6.61
CA ALA A 60 -3.82 6.82 -7.82
C ALA A 60 -4.27 7.80 -8.91
N HIS A 61 -4.93 8.91 -8.54
CA HIS A 61 -5.33 9.97 -9.47
C HIS A 61 -4.24 11.01 -9.77
N ALA A 62 -3.24 11.19 -8.90
CA ALA A 62 -2.11 12.09 -9.17
C ALA A 62 -1.10 11.55 -10.21
N GLY A 63 -1.33 10.35 -10.74
CA GLY A 63 -0.51 9.72 -11.78
C GLY A 63 -1.06 9.84 -13.21
N VAL A 64 -2.12 10.63 -13.44
CA VAL A 64 -2.70 10.90 -14.78
C VAL A 64 -2.29 12.27 -15.29
#